data_AF-A0A6J5TPZ5-F1
#
_entry.id   AF-A0A6J5TPZ5-F1
#
_cell.length_a   1.000
_cell.length_b   1.000
_cell.length_c   1.000
_cell.angle_alpha   90.00
_cell.angle_beta   90.00
_cell.angle_gamma   90.00
#
_symmetry.space_group_name_H-M   'P 1'
#
loop_
_entity.id
_entity.type
_entity.pdbx_description
1 polymer ?
#
loop_
_entity_poly.entity_id
_entity_poly.type
_entity_poly.pdbx_seq_one_letter_code
_entity_poly.pdbx_strand_id
1 'polypeptide(L)'
;MGPQYQTTFSITKEPSTGNWWVRIGQNVPVGYFPGELFYYLTRGAATLVEWGGEVFSSKVKQNHPHTGTGMGSGDFASGKLGNACYVKQVRIIDYSKQLKYPEWVGTYSDEEYCYSALNYALSLAQEPVFYFGGPGRNPPYCP
;
A
#
# COMPACT_ATOMS: atom_id res chain seq x y z
N MET A 1 11.58 14.02 -11.78
CA MET A 1 11.43 12.69 -12.41
C MET A 1 12.72 11.91 -12.27
N GLY A 2 12.70 10.86 -11.45
CA GLY A 2 13.77 9.88 -11.31
C GLY A 2 13.39 8.52 -11.88
N PRO A 3 14.35 7.58 -12.00
CA PRO A 3 14.07 6.21 -12.38
C PRO A 3 13.07 5.57 -11.39
N GLN A 4 12.18 4.72 -11.93
CA GLN A 4 11.16 4.02 -11.17
C GLN A 4 11.42 2.52 -11.24
N TYR A 5 11.34 1.84 -10.11
CA TYR A 5 11.51 0.40 -9.99
C TYR A 5 10.21 -0.20 -9.52
N GLN A 6 9.84 -1.34 -10.10
CA GLN A 6 8.59 -2.03 -9.78
C GLN A 6 8.82 -3.54 -9.68
N THR A 7 8.07 -4.17 -8.79
CA THR A 7 7.94 -5.63 -8.72
C THR A 7 6.50 -5.99 -8.39
N THR A 8 6.10 -7.20 -8.73
CA THR A 8 4.76 -7.72 -8.43
C THR A 8 4.82 -8.44 -7.09
N PHE A 9 3.79 -8.25 -6.26
CA PHE A 9 3.64 -8.96 -5.00
C PHE A 9 2.34 -9.76 -5.03
N SER A 10 2.35 -10.98 -4.47
CA SER A 10 1.14 -11.74 -4.25
C SER A 10 1.12 -12.38 -2.87
N ILE A 11 -0.05 -12.32 -2.24
CA ILE A 11 -0.36 -12.97 -0.96
C ILE A 11 -1.59 -13.84 -1.23
N THR A 12 -1.50 -15.14 -0.98
CA THR A 12 -2.59 -16.07 -1.31
C THR A 12 -2.73 -17.14 -0.24
N LYS A 13 -3.96 -17.32 0.24
CA LYS A 13 -4.30 -18.41 1.16
C LYS A 13 -4.46 -19.71 0.39
N GLU A 14 -3.73 -20.74 0.79
CA GLU A 14 -3.86 -22.08 0.24
C GLU A 14 -5.08 -22.78 0.85
N PRO A 15 -6.08 -23.19 0.05
CA PRO A 15 -7.34 -23.70 0.60
C PRO A 15 -7.21 -25.03 1.36
N SER A 16 -6.25 -25.87 0.99
CA SER A 16 -6.06 -27.20 1.59
C SER A 16 -5.51 -27.15 3.02
N THR A 17 -4.66 -26.17 3.30
CA THR A 17 -3.94 -26.03 4.58
C THR A 17 -4.38 -24.81 5.38
N GLY A 18 -4.96 -23.81 4.73
CA GLY A 18 -5.24 -22.51 5.34
C GLY A 18 -4.00 -21.62 5.50
N ASN A 19 -2.83 -22.06 5.05
CA ASN A 19 -1.57 -21.35 5.13
C ASN A 19 -1.46 -20.29 4.03
N TRP A 20 -0.53 -19.35 4.21
CA TRP A 20 -0.36 -18.21 3.33
C TRP A 20 0.95 -18.30 2.56
N TRP A 21 0.84 -18.19 1.24
CA TRP A 21 1.98 -17.95 0.37
C TRP A 21 2.23 -16.46 0.22
N VAL A 22 3.49 -16.05 0.34
CA VAL A 22 3.97 -14.72 -0.05
C VAL A 22 4.96 -14.89 -1.18
N ARG A 23 4.72 -14.21 -2.31
CA ARG A 23 5.55 -14.30 -3.52
C ARG A 23 5.86 -12.93 -4.10
N ILE A 24 6.98 -12.85 -4.80
CA ILE A 24 7.46 -11.64 -5.47
C ILE A 24 7.80 -11.89 -6.93
N GLY A 25 7.75 -10.83 -7.74
CA GLY A 25 8.08 -10.85 -9.15
C GLY A 25 7.29 -11.90 -9.92
N GLN A 26 8.00 -12.77 -10.64
CA GLN A 26 7.43 -13.86 -11.42
C GLN A 26 7.12 -15.08 -10.53
N ASN A 27 6.27 -14.88 -9.52
CA ASN A 27 5.79 -15.95 -8.63
C ASN A 27 6.88 -16.64 -7.79
N VAL A 28 7.97 -15.92 -7.49
CA VAL A 28 9.09 -16.45 -6.66
C VAL A 28 8.64 -16.50 -5.20
N PRO A 29 8.65 -17.67 -4.54
CA PRO A 29 8.24 -17.78 -3.14
C PRO A 29 9.24 -17.09 -2.22
N VAL A 30 8.74 -16.16 -1.42
CA VAL A 30 9.48 -15.54 -0.31
C VAL A 30 9.26 -16.33 0.97
N GLY A 31 8.04 -16.83 1.16
CA GLY A 31 7.70 -17.61 2.34
C GLY A 31 6.36 -18.30 2.25
N TYR A 32 6.20 -19.24 3.18
CA TYR A 32 4.98 -19.99 3.42
C TYR A 32 4.71 -19.96 4.92
N PHE A 33 3.59 -19.34 5.30
CA PHE A 33 3.31 -18.96 6.67
C PHE A 33 2.10 -19.75 7.19
N PRO A 34 2.22 -20.40 8.37
CA PRO A 34 1.09 -21.04 9.02
C PRO A 34 -0.09 -20.08 9.19
N GLY A 35 -1.29 -20.55 8.89
CA GLY A 35 -2.51 -19.74 9.04
C GLY A 35 -2.70 -19.20 10.45
N GLU A 36 -2.28 -19.96 11.46
CA GLU A 36 -2.39 -19.68 12.89
C GLU A 36 -1.65 -18.41 13.32
N LEU A 37 -0.65 -17.96 12.54
CA LEU A 37 0.02 -16.67 12.78
C LEU A 37 -0.93 -15.49 12.61
N PHE A 38 -2.03 -15.67 11.87
CA PHE A 38 -2.99 -14.63 11.53
C PHE A 38 -4.36 -14.95 12.12
N TYR A 39 -4.46 -14.95 13.46
CA TYR A 39 -5.64 -15.36 14.23
C TYR A 39 -6.98 -14.81 13.70
N TYR A 40 -7.04 -13.54 13.29
CA TYR A 40 -8.29 -12.97 12.74
C TYR A 40 -8.64 -13.53 11.36
N LEU A 41 -7.64 -13.81 10.52
CA LEU A 41 -7.81 -14.34 9.17
C LEU A 41 -8.06 -15.86 9.11
N THR A 42 -7.92 -16.57 10.24
CA THR A 42 -8.36 -17.97 10.37
C THR A 42 -9.85 -18.08 10.69
N ARG A 43 -10.46 -17.04 11.25
CA ARG A 43 -11.86 -17.04 11.72
C ARG A 43 -12.87 -16.50 10.72
N GLY A 44 -12.42 -16.04 9.56
CA GLY A 44 -13.29 -15.52 8.51
C GLY A 44 -12.51 -14.95 7.33
N ALA A 45 -13.23 -14.37 6.38
CA ALA A 45 -12.62 -13.57 5.32
C ALA A 45 -12.13 -12.22 5.87
N ALA A 46 -11.09 -11.67 5.25
CA ALA A 46 -10.69 -10.30 5.49
C ALA A 46 -11.83 -9.34 5.12
N THR A 47 -12.10 -8.36 5.97
CA THR A 47 -13.10 -7.30 5.73
C THR A 47 -12.47 -6.02 5.19
N LEU A 48 -11.14 -5.92 5.24
CA LEU A 48 -10.35 -4.78 4.77
C LEU A 48 -9.03 -5.30 4.18
N VAL A 49 -8.55 -4.60 3.16
CA VAL A 49 -7.21 -4.77 2.59
C VAL A 49 -6.68 -3.40 2.23
N GLU A 50 -5.41 -3.17 2.53
CA GLU A 50 -4.76 -1.88 2.37
C GLU A 50 -3.49 -2.03 1.54
N TRP A 51 -3.20 -1.01 0.73
CA TRP A 51 -1.98 -0.90 -0.06
C TRP A 51 -1.43 0.50 0.13
N GLY A 52 -0.12 0.62 0.33
CA GLY A 52 0.50 1.91 0.52
C GLY A 52 1.92 1.78 1.04
N GLY A 53 2.31 2.76 1.85
CA GLY A 53 3.58 2.79 2.55
C GLY A 53 3.38 3.21 4.00
N GLU A 54 4.33 2.82 4.83
CA GLU A 54 4.35 3.16 6.24
C GLU A 54 5.67 3.87 6.57
N VAL A 55 5.60 4.91 7.39
CA VAL A 55 6.79 5.52 7.99
C VAL A 55 6.66 5.38 9.50
N PHE A 56 7.60 4.66 10.09
CA PHE A 56 7.71 4.55 11.54
C PHE A 56 8.74 5.55 12.07
N SER A 57 8.35 6.32 13.08
CA SER A 57 9.26 7.16 13.86
C SER A 57 8.66 7.49 15.23
N SER A 58 9.50 7.52 16.26
CA SER A 58 9.10 7.94 17.62
C SER A 58 8.64 9.41 17.71
N LYS A 59 8.79 10.19 16.64
CA LYS A 59 8.33 11.58 16.57
C LYS A 59 6.92 11.73 16.01
N VAL A 60 6.42 10.74 15.26
CA VAL A 60 5.07 10.77 14.67
C VAL A 60 4.04 10.88 15.80
N LYS A 61 3.08 11.80 15.69
CA LYS A 61 2.02 12.10 16.69
C LYS A 61 2.47 12.47 18.12
N GLN A 62 3.78 12.49 18.42
CA GLN A 62 4.28 12.60 19.80
C GLN A 62 5.13 13.84 20.07
N ASN A 63 6.01 14.24 19.13
CA ASN A 63 7.00 15.28 19.38
C ASN A 63 7.25 16.14 18.13
N HIS A 64 7.42 17.45 18.34
CA HIS A 64 7.90 18.37 17.31
C HIS A 64 9.41 18.60 17.39
N PRO A 65 10.08 18.91 16.26
CA PRO A 65 9.54 18.83 14.90
C PRO A 65 9.27 17.38 14.47
N HIS A 66 8.30 17.18 13.57
CA HIS A 66 7.90 15.89 13.02
C HIS A 66 9.10 15.14 12.41
N THR A 67 8.96 13.87 12.04
CA THR A 67 10.07 13.17 11.38
C THR A 67 10.35 13.75 9.99
N GLY A 68 11.63 13.98 9.67
CA GLY A 68 12.06 14.38 8.31
C GLY A 68 12.24 13.18 7.38
N THR A 69 11.68 12.03 7.74
CA THR A 69 11.80 10.79 6.97
C THR A 69 10.87 10.88 5.78
N GLY A 70 11.43 11.02 4.58
CA GLY A 70 10.64 10.95 3.35
C GLY A 70 10.07 9.56 3.12
N MET A 71 8.81 9.48 2.68
CA MET A 71 8.22 8.26 2.16
C MET A 71 8.52 8.19 0.65
N GLY A 72 9.26 7.16 0.24
CA GLY A 72 9.73 7.05 -1.14
C GLY A 72 10.79 8.09 -1.47
N SER A 73 10.53 8.89 -2.50
CA SER A 73 11.39 10.02 -2.88
C SER A 73 11.27 11.24 -1.96
N GLY A 74 10.23 11.28 -1.12
CA GLY A 74 9.84 12.47 -0.37
C GLY A 74 8.81 13.36 -1.10
N ASP A 75 8.49 13.09 -2.36
CA ASP A 75 7.44 13.81 -3.07
C ASP A 75 6.04 13.32 -2.66
N PHE A 76 5.08 14.24 -2.60
CA PHE A 76 3.68 13.92 -2.36
C PHE A 76 3.07 13.09 -3.50
N ALA A 77 1.99 12.36 -3.20
CA ALA A 77 1.29 11.51 -4.17
C ALA A 77 0.82 12.23 -5.44
N SER A 78 0.56 13.55 -5.35
CA SER A 78 0.22 14.41 -6.49
C SER A 78 1.33 14.52 -7.54
N GLY A 79 2.58 14.23 -7.16
CA GLY A 79 3.73 14.17 -8.07
C GLY A 79 3.67 13.00 -9.06
N LYS A 80 2.87 11.96 -8.76
CA LYS A 80 2.59 10.80 -9.63
C LYS A 80 3.87 10.13 -10.18
N LEU A 81 3.75 9.46 -11.33
CA LEU A 81 4.82 8.70 -11.96
C LEU A 81 6.11 9.53 -12.11
N GLY A 82 7.22 8.95 -11.68
CA GLY A 82 8.54 9.58 -11.73
C GLY A 82 8.88 10.40 -10.48
N ASN A 83 7.92 10.64 -9.58
CA ASN A 83 8.13 11.38 -8.34
C ASN A 83 7.62 10.56 -7.13
N ALA A 84 6.33 10.22 -7.07
CA ALA A 84 5.74 9.46 -5.97
C ALA A 84 5.94 7.94 -6.09
N CYS A 85 5.85 7.23 -4.97
CA CYS A 85 5.68 5.76 -4.98
C CYS A 85 4.29 5.40 -5.49
N TYR A 86 4.14 4.17 -6.00
CA TYR A 86 2.85 3.70 -6.47
C TYR A 86 2.61 2.21 -6.29
N VAL A 87 1.32 1.84 -6.22
CA VAL A 87 0.79 0.50 -6.44
C VAL A 87 -0.18 0.56 -7.63
N LYS A 88 -0.05 -0.37 -8.57
CA LYS A 88 -0.92 -0.45 -9.76
C LYS A 88 -1.33 -1.89 -10.02
N GLN A 89 -2.35 -2.08 -10.87
CA GLN A 89 -2.89 -3.40 -11.19
C GLN A 89 -3.31 -4.19 -9.93
N VAL A 90 -3.90 -3.48 -8.96
CA VAL A 90 -4.37 -4.07 -7.71
C VAL A 90 -5.45 -5.10 -8.00
N ARG A 91 -5.37 -6.25 -7.34
CA ARG A 91 -6.35 -7.33 -7.44
C ARG A 91 -6.63 -7.94 -6.07
N ILE A 92 -7.87 -8.37 -5.89
CA ILE A 92 -8.32 -9.16 -4.76
C ILE A 92 -9.00 -10.44 -5.26
N ILE A 93 -9.07 -11.44 -4.38
CA ILE A 93 -9.94 -12.60 -4.54
C ILE A 93 -10.84 -12.63 -3.30
N ASP A 94 -12.14 -12.51 -3.52
CA ASP A 94 -13.17 -12.61 -2.48
C ASP A 94 -13.95 -13.93 -2.61
N TYR A 95 -15.13 -14.02 -1.97
CA TYR A 95 -15.99 -15.19 -2.03
C TYR A 95 -16.45 -15.58 -3.46
N SER A 96 -16.39 -14.67 -4.44
CA SER A 96 -16.64 -15.00 -5.85
C SER A 96 -15.57 -15.90 -6.46
N LYS A 97 -14.40 -16.03 -5.80
CA LYS A 97 -13.21 -16.74 -6.28
C LYS A 97 -12.66 -16.23 -7.61
N GLN A 98 -13.04 -15.02 -8.00
CA GLN A 98 -12.53 -14.36 -9.19
C GLN A 98 -11.46 -13.34 -8.81
N LEU A 99 -10.43 -13.24 -9.64
CA LEU A 99 -9.44 -12.18 -9.53
C LEU A 99 -10.05 -10.89 -10.09
N LYS A 100 -10.31 -9.90 -9.23
CA LYS A 100 -10.96 -8.65 -9.64
C LYS A 100 -10.33 -7.42 -9.03
N TYR A 101 -10.60 -6.26 -9.61
CA TYR A 101 -10.29 -4.98 -8.99
C TYR A 101 -11.18 -4.79 -7.74
N PRO A 102 -10.67 -4.25 -6.62
CA PRO A 102 -11.46 -4.03 -5.42
C PRO A 102 -12.57 -2.99 -5.64
N GLU A 103 -13.71 -3.19 -4.97
CA GLU A 103 -14.82 -2.23 -4.94
C GLU A 103 -14.66 -1.30 -3.72
N TRP A 104 -15.30 -0.12 -3.76
CA TRP A 104 -15.30 0.88 -2.67
C TRP A 104 -13.91 1.33 -2.21
N VAL A 105 -13.06 1.68 -3.17
CA VAL A 105 -11.70 2.07 -2.86
C VAL A 105 -11.60 3.54 -2.42
N GLY A 106 -11.07 3.76 -1.21
CA GLY A 106 -10.72 5.07 -0.68
C GLY A 106 -9.21 5.24 -0.47
N THR A 107 -8.79 6.48 -0.19
CA THR A 107 -7.43 6.81 0.25
C THR A 107 -7.46 7.34 1.68
N TYR A 108 -6.43 7.02 2.45
CA TYR A 108 -6.28 7.47 3.83
C TYR A 108 -4.82 7.84 4.12
N SER A 109 -4.60 8.82 5.00
CA SER A 109 -3.29 9.19 5.52
C SER A 109 -3.43 9.56 6.99
N ASP A 110 -2.61 8.95 7.84
CA ASP A 110 -2.56 9.23 9.27
C ASP A 110 -2.08 10.66 9.60
N GLU A 111 -1.26 11.24 8.71
CA GLU A 111 -0.59 12.53 8.87
C GLU A 111 -0.64 13.28 7.51
N GLU A 112 -1.84 13.72 7.13
CA GLU A 112 -2.16 14.19 5.77
C GLU A 112 -1.33 15.38 5.26
N TYR A 113 -0.79 16.20 6.17
CA TYR A 113 0.10 17.31 5.83
C TYR A 113 1.56 16.91 5.64
N CYS A 114 1.94 15.72 6.13
CA CYS A 114 3.29 15.16 6.09
C CYS A 114 3.44 14.12 4.97
N TYR A 115 2.37 13.34 4.73
CA TYR A 115 2.27 12.32 3.70
C TYR A 115 0.89 12.34 3.06
N SER A 116 0.81 12.03 1.77
CA SER A 116 -0.44 11.95 1.04
C SER A 116 -0.58 10.64 0.29
N ALA A 117 -1.84 10.29 0.01
CA ALA A 117 -2.24 9.19 -0.84
C ALA A 117 -3.21 9.71 -1.90
N LEU A 118 -3.14 9.15 -3.11
CA LEU A 118 -3.96 9.54 -4.25
C LEU A 118 -4.32 8.32 -5.08
N ASN A 119 -5.61 8.05 -5.23
CA ASN A 119 -6.12 7.03 -6.14
C ASN A 119 -6.46 7.69 -7.50
N TYR A 120 -5.55 7.59 -8.47
CA TYR A 120 -5.64 8.37 -9.70
C TYR A 120 -5.97 7.51 -10.92
N ALA A 121 -7.02 7.88 -11.66
CA ALA A 121 -7.29 7.40 -13.01
C ALA A 121 -7.41 8.59 -13.96
N LEU A 122 -6.76 8.52 -15.13
CA LEU A 122 -6.83 9.59 -16.14
C LEU A 122 -8.20 9.67 -16.80
N SER A 123 -8.88 8.53 -16.95
CA SER A 123 -10.23 8.42 -17.49
C SER A 123 -10.92 7.17 -16.92
N LEU A 124 -12.23 7.06 -17.14
CA LEU A 124 -13.01 5.88 -16.73
C LEU A 124 -12.58 4.58 -17.43
N ALA A 125 -11.80 4.67 -18.52
CA ALA A 125 -11.30 3.52 -19.27
C ALA A 125 -9.97 2.96 -18.73
N GLN A 126 -9.32 3.66 -17.80
CA GLN A 126 -8.04 3.25 -17.23
C GLN A 126 -8.22 2.77 -15.79
N GLU A 127 -7.54 1.69 -15.44
CA GLU A 127 -7.47 1.28 -14.04
C GLU A 127 -6.74 2.33 -13.21
N PRO A 128 -7.22 2.61 -11.99
CA PRO A 128 -6.55 3.55 -11.11
C PRO A 128 -5.15 3.09 -10.68
N VAL A 129 -4.26 4.06 -10.50
CA VAL A 129 -2.95 3.90 -9.88
C VAL A 129 -2.96 4.59 -8.53
N PHE A 130 -2.60 3.84 -7.49
CA PHE A 130 -2.47 4.33 -6.12
C PHE A 130 -1.11 4.96 -5.95
N TYR A 131 -1.04 6.27 -5.83
CA TYR A 131 0.18 6.98 -5.49
C TYR A 131 0.22 7.28 -4.00
N PHE A 132 1.40 7.23 -3.40
CA PHE A 132 1.63 7.59 -2.01
C PHE A 132 3.05 8.15 -1.83
N GLY A 133 3.23 9.03 -0.85
CA GLY A 133 4.52 9.64 -0.57
C GLY A 133 4.41 10.89 0.29
N GLY A 134 5.53 11.54 0.53
CA GLY A 134 5.59 12.83 1.20
C GLY A 134 6.90 13.02 1.95
N PRO A 135 7.24 14.28 2.28
CA PRO A 135 8.56 14.63 2.78
C PRO A 135 8.73 14.33 4.27
N GLY A 136 7.64 13.98 4.98
CA GLY A 136 7.63 13.86 6.43
C GLY A 136 7.61 15.23 7.13
N ARG A 137 8.40 16.22 6.69
CA ARG A 137 8.29 17.62 7.12
C ARG A 137 7.85 18.51 5.97
N ASN A 138 6.81 19.29 6.21
CA ASN A 138 6.23 20.23 5.26
C ASN A 138 5.76 21.51 5.99
N PRO A 139 6.68 22.39 6.41
CA PRO A 139 6.31 23.64 7.07
C PRO A 139 5.43 24.52 6.14
N PRO A 140 4.42 25.23 6.68
CA PRO A 140 4.04 25.31 8.09
C PRO A 140 3.10 24.20 8.57
N TYR A 141 2.57 23.37 7.66
CA TYR A 141 1.47 22.45 7.94
C TYR A 141 1.90 21.15 8.64
N CYS A 142 3.15 20.74 8.45
CA CYS A 142 3.79 19.65 9.17
C CYS A 142 5.23 20.04 9.57
N PRO A 143 5.40 20.81 10.65
CA PRO A 143 6.70 21.31 11.10
C PRO A 143 7.57 20.22 11.76
#